data_AF-A0A7Y3EXE5-F1
#
_entry.id   AF-A0A7Y3EXE5-F1
#
_cell.length_a   1.000
_cell.length_b   1.000
_cell.length_c   1.000
_cell.angle_alpha   90.00
_cell.angle_beta   90.00
_cell.angle_gamma   90.00
#
_symmetry.space_group_name_H-M   'P 1'
#
loop_
_entity.id
_entity.type
_entity.pdbx_description
1 polymer ?
#
loop_
_entity_poly.entity_id
_entity_poly.type
_entity_poly.pdbx_seq_one_letter_code
_entity_poly.pdbx_strand_id
1 'polypeptide(L)' 'QVGLESGVPVLFGVLTTETIEQAIERSGTKAGNKGAEVAVAALEMVNVVEALS' A
#
# COMPACT_ATOMS: atom_id res chain seq x y z
N GLN A 1 -8.53 2.87 14.98
CA GLN A 1 -7.94 2.30 13.75
C GLN A 1 -8.74 2.82 12.56
N VAL A 2 -8.14 3.68 11.73
CA VAL A 2 -8.88 4.47 10.72
C VAL A 2 -9.66 3.61 9.72
N GLY A 3 -9.08 2.53 9.20
CA GLY A 3 -9.77 1.68 8.22
C GLY A 3 -11.02 0.98 8.78
N LEU A 4 -10.98 0.54 10.04
CA LEU A 4 -12.12 -0.07 10.72
C LEU A 4 -13.20 0.96 11.11
N GLU A 5 -12.78 2.16 11.53
CA GLU A 5 -13.69 3.21 11.97
C GLU A 5 -14.39 3.92 10.82
N SER A 6 -13.71 4.07 9.67
CA SER A 6 -14.24 4.78 8.50
C SER A 6 -14.98 3.88 7.50
N GLY A 7 -14.75 2.57 7.56
CA GLY A 7 -15.22 1.64 6.52
C GLY A 7 -14.50 1.82 5.16
N VAL A 8 -13.49 2.69 5.10
CA VAL A 8 -12.67 2.91 3.90
C VAL A 8 -11.41 2.05 4.00
N PRO A 9 -11.03 1.27 2.97
CA PRO A 9 -9.77 0.54 2.96
C PRO A 9 -8.56 1.46 3.19
N VAL A 10 -7.76 1.16 4.21
CA VAL A 10 -6.51 1.86 4.52
C VAL A 10 -5.36 0.86 4.47
N LEU A 11 -4.43 1.05 3.54
CA LEU A 11 -3.25 0.20 3.35
C LEU A 11 -1.96 0.94 3.74
N PHE A 12 -0.91 0.18 4.03
CA PHE A 12 0.37 0.72 4.48
C PHE A 12 1.38 0.81 3.33
N GLY A 13 1.47 1.99 2.70
CA GLY A 13 2.43 2.31 1.63
C GLY A 13 3.66 3.09 2.07
N VAL A 14 3.93 3.15 3.38
CA VAL A 14 5.05 3.91 3.93
C VAL A 14 6.28 3.00 4.05
N LEU A 15 7.39 3.42 3.46
CA LEU A 15 8.65 2.71 3.59
C LEU A 15 9.30 3.03 4.93
N THR A 16 9.64 1.98 5.68
CA THR A 16 10.47 2.04 6.88
C THR A 16 11.81 1.39 6.56
N THR A 17 12.84 2.21 6.38
CA THR A 17 14.17 1.77 5.92
C THR A 17 15.27 2.41 6.75
N GLU A 18 16.36 1.68 6.95
CA GLU A 18 17.52 2.13 7.73
C GLU A 18 18.49 2.98 6.91
N THR A 19 18.48 2.86 5.57
CA THR A 19 19.36 3.61 4.66
C THR A 19 18.62 4.16 3.44
N ILE A 20 19.25 5.14 2.77
CA ILE A 20 18.73 5.77 1.55
C ILE A 20 18.67 4.75 0.41
N GLU A 21 19.68 3.89 0.28
CA GLU A 21 19.75 2.87 -0.77
C GLU A 21 18.57 1.89 -0.67
N GLN A 22 18.21 1.47 0.55
CA GLN A 22 17.06 0.61 0.79
C GLN A 22 15.72 1.25 0.40
N ALA A 23 15.59 2.57 0.60
CA ALA A 23 14.41 3.34 0.19
C ALA A 23 14.33 3.42 -1.33
N ILE A 24 15.45 3.71 -2.00
CA ILE A 24 15.54 3.77 -3.47
C ILE A 24 15.24 2.41 -4.09
N GLU A 25 15.77 1.33 -3.51
CA GLU A 25 15.53 -0.03 -4.00
C GLU A 25 14.04 -0.39 -4.07
N ARG A 26 13.25 0.10 -3.11
CA ARG A 26 11.80 -0.15 -2.97
C ARG A 26 10.91 0.90 -3.62
N SER A 27 11.49 1.96 -4.19
CA SER A 27 10.75 3.09 -4.78
C SER A 27 10.78 3.11 -6.31
N GLY A 28 10.90 1.93 -6.94
CA GLY A 28 10.85 1.79 -8.41
C GLY A 28 12.18 1.44 -9.07
N THR A 29 13.09 0.80 -8.35
CA THR A 29 14.29 0.21 -8.95
C THR A 29 14.25 -1.33 -8.84
N LYS A 30 15.35 -1.99 -8.48
CA LYS A 30 15.46 -3.46 -8.56
C LYS A 30 14.48 -4.21 -7.65
N ALA A 31 14.19 -3.69 -6.46
CA ALA A 31 13.28 -4.33 -5.50
C ALA A 31 11.81 -3.94 -5.70
N GLY A 32 11.48 -3.34 -6.86
CA GLY A 32 10.12 -2.96 -7.23
C GLY A 32 9.71 -1.58 -6.73
N ASN A 33 8.42 -1.30 -6.83
CA ASN A 33 7.80 -0.06 -6.37
C ASN A 33 6.69 -0.39 -5.38
N LYS A 34 7.00 -0.27 -4.08
CA LYS A 34 6.03 -0.58 -3.02
C LYS A 34 4.83 0.35 -3.00
N GLY A 35 4.99 1.59 -3.46
CA GLY A 35 3.86 2.51 -3.63
C GLY A 35 2.89 2.03 -4.70
N ALA A 36 3.41 1.58 -5.85
CA ALA A 36 2.59 1.04 -6.94
C ALA A 36 1.88 -0.27 -6.54
N GLU A 37 2.60 -1.18 -5.87
CA GLU A 37 2.02 -2.42 -5.34
C GLU A 37 0.87 -2.13 -4.38
N VAL A 38 1.04 -1.18 -3.46
CA VAL A 38 0.01 -0.78 -2.50
C VAL A 38 -1.16 -0.09 -3.18
N ALA A 39 -0.93 0.70 -4.23
CA ALA A 39 -2.00 1.32 -5.00
C ALA A 39 -2.88 0.28 -5.72
N VAL A 40 -2.27 -0.75 -6.30
CA VAL A 40 -2.99 -1.87 -6.92
C VAL A 40 -3.79 -2.63 -5.87
N ALA A 41 -3.18 -2.98 -4.74
CA ALA A 41 -3.86 -3.66 -3.64
C ALA A 41 -5.01 -2.82 -3.07
N ALA A 42 -4.88 -1.49 -3.02
CA ALA A 42 -5.95 -0.62 -2.56
C ALA A 42 -7.17 -0.67 -3.50
N LEU A 43 -6.95 -0.72 -4.82
CA LEU A 43 -8.02 -0.89 -5.80
C LEU A 43 -8.73 -2.24 -5.63
N GLU A 44 -7.97 -3.31 -5.41
CA GLU A 44 -8.55 -4.64 -5.14
C GLU A 44 -9.39 -4.63 -3.85
N MET A 45 -8.91 -3.97 -2.79
CA MET A 45 -9.64 -3.84 -1.53
C MET A 45 -10.95 -3.06 -1.68
N VAL A 46 -10.99 -2.04 -2.52
CA VAL A 46 -12.24 -1.33 -2.85
C VAL A 46 -13.25 -2.31 -3.44
N ASN A 47 -12.85 -3.10 -4.45
CA ASN A 47 -13.74 -4.10 -5.07
C ASN A 47 -14.22 -5.15 -4.06
N VAL A 48 -13.36 -5.59 -3.14
CA VAL A 48 -13.73 -6.56 -2.09
C VAL A 48 -14.75 -5.96 -1.12
N VAL A 49 -14.55 -4.71 -0.69
CA VAL A 49 -15.49 -4.04 0.20
C VAL A 49 -16.84 -3.81 -0.49
N GLU A 50 -16.85 -3.43 -1.76
CA GLU A 50 -18.07 -3.32 -2.56
C GLU A 50 -18.80 -4.67 -2.69
N ALA A 51 -18.07 -5.78 -2.88
CA ALA A 51 -18.67 -7.10 -3.02
C ALA A 51 -19.24 -7.70 -1.71
N LEU A 52 -18.79 -7.20 -0.56
CA LEU A 52 -19.23 -7.64 0.77
C LEU A 52 -20.33 -6.75 1.38
N SER A 53 -20.60 -5.60 0.75
CA SER A 53 -21.65 -4.65 1.15
C SER A 53 -23.00 -5.04 0.55
#